data_AF-A0A9X8JGB6-F1
#
_entry.id   AF-A0A9X8JGB6-F1
#
_cell.length_a   1.000
_cell.length_b   1.000
_cell.length_c   1.000
_cell.angle_alpha   90.00
_cell.angle_beta   90.00
_cell.angle_gamma   90.00
#
_symmetry.space_group_name_H-M   'P 1'
#
loop_
_entity.id
_entity.type
_entity.pdbx_description
1 polymer ?
#
loop_
_entity_poly.entity_id
_entity_poly.type
_entity_poly.pdbx_seq_one_letter_code
_entity_poly.pdbx_strand_id
1 'polypeptide(L)'
;MKREFHPQFLEDAAAWLFWTLASRNGFGPTLEKVLQTEGQSVLDCADRETIFSRYPLEGMSATTFTALCDAVAAYAYDCAVSEENLVGMVYSEDRFTGRSPSAADISTSHLDLPLTVIGDTLPEYGMLCLRHPLPAVVFGEGMPPEGLFRVADTTALGFGMPLWLHPHTASQIESGVWLLTGIFHIPENLDLARRPWTEVIPNAVCASSGMMFETWGNVVNLEFVWDRTPQEKLPTEETFTDKLRASALGCLFRGQS
;
A
#
# COMPACT_ATOMS: atom_id res chain seq x y z
N MET A 1 3.89 -21.14 -34.52
CA MET A 1 4.94 -20.93 -33.51
C MET A 1 4.51 -19.75 -32.66
N LYS A 2 4.02 -19.95 -31.44
CA LYS A 2 3.77 -18.84 -30.51
C LYS A 2 5.13 -18.20 -30.25
N ARG A 3 5.30 -16.90 -30.51
CA ARG A 3 6.49 -16.19 -30.02
C ARG A 3 6.31 -16.12 -28.51
N GLU A 4 7.14 -16.85 -27.78
CA GLU A 4 7.17 -16.76 -26.32
C GLU A 4 7.87 -15.45 -25.95
N PHE A 5 7.13 -14.54 -25.36
CA PHE A 5 7.69 -13.37 -24.70
C PHE A 5 8.30 -13.80 -23.36
N HIS A 6 9.31 -13.06 -22.90
CA HIS A 6 9.99 -13.40 -21.66
C HIS A 6 9.01 -13.33 -20.46
N PRO A 7 8.89 -14.36 -19.60
CA PRO A 7 7.89 -14.39 -18.53
C PRO A 7 7.97 -13.20 -17.57
N GLN A 8 9.17 -12.80 -17.16
CA GLN A 8 9.35 -11.65 -16.26
C GLN A 8 8.85 -10.33 -16.87
N PHE A 9 8.97 -10.18 -18.20
CA PHE A 9 8.42 -9.01 -18.88
C PHE A 9 6.89 -9.02 -18.82
N LEU A 10 6.27 -10.19 -19.06
CA LEU A 10 4.82 -10.33 -19.03
C LEU A 10 4.28 -10.03 -17.62
N GLU A 11 4.95 -10.56 -16.60
CA GLU A 11 4.63 -10.30 -15.20
C GLU A 11 4.71 -8.81 -14.87
N ASP A 12 5.82 -8.14 -15.22
CA ASP A 12 6.00 -6.73 -14.89
C ASP A 12 4.96 -5.85 -15.59
N ALA A 13 4.75 -6.05 -16.88
CA ALA A 13 3.75 -5.30 -17.64
C ALA A 13 2.33 -5.54 -17.11
N ALA A 14 1.97 -6.79 -16.83
CA ALA A 14 0.68 -7.15 -16.25
C ALA A 14 0.49 -6.51 -14.87
N ALA A 15 1.51 -6.57 -14.00
CA ALA A 15 1.47 -5.98 -12.66
C ALA A 15 1.29 -4.46 -12.73
N TRP A 16 2.06 -3.76 -13.57
CA TRP A 16 1.92 -2.31 -13.74
C TRP A 16 0.52 -1.91 -14.21
N LEU A 17 -0.02 -2.60 -15.22
CA LEU A 17 -1.35 -2.30 -15.74
C LEU A 17 -2.44 -2.60 -14.70
N PHE A 18 -2.39 -3.78 -14.08
CA PHE A 18 -3.36 -4.21 -13.07
C PHE A 18 -3.38 -3.26 -11.88
N TRP A 19 -2.22 -2.99 -11.29
CA TRP A 19 -2.16 -2.21 -10.05
C TRP A 19 -2.42 -0.72 -10.27
N THR A 20 -2.11 -0.18 -11.44
CA THR A 20 -2.50 1.18 -11.81
C THR A 20 -4.02 1.31 -11.96
N LEU A 21 -4.70 0.25 -12.44
CA LEU A 21 -6.16 0.21 -12.45
C LEU A 21 -6.72 0.02 -11.04
N ALA A 22 -6.14 -0.88 -10.25
CA ALA A 22 -6.57 -1.17 -8.89
C ALA A 22 -6.43 0.03 -7.96
N SER A 23 -5.40 0.86 -8.13
CA SER A 23 -5.23 2.10 -7.35
C SER A 23 -6.31 3.14 -7.65
N ARG A 24 -6.91 3.10 -8.85
CA ARG A 24 -7.96 4.04 -9.29
C ARG A 24 -9.36 3.53 -8.99
N ASN A 25 -9.61 2.24 -9.23
CA ASN A 25 -10.93 1.64 -9.22
C ASN A 25 -11.17 0.73 -8.00
N GLY A 26 -10.15 0.48 -7.19
CA GLY A 26 -10.13 -0.53 -6.15
C GLY A 26 -9.72 -1.91 -6.67
N PHE A 27 -9.15 -2.73 -5.77
CA PHE A 27 -8.68 -4.09 -6.09
C PHE A 27 -9.81 -5.01 -6.55
N GLY A 28 -10.88 -5.16 -5.74
CA GLY A 28 -12.00 -6.06 -6.04
C GLY A 28 -12.66 -5.82 -7.40
N PRO A 29 -13.10 -4.58 -7.71
CA PRO A 29 -13.66 -4.25 -9.03
C PRO A 29 -12.69 -4.50 -10.19
N THR A 30 -11.39 -4.26 -9.97
CA THR A 30 -10.37 -4.51 -11.00
C THR A 30 -10.19 -6.01 -11.26
N LEU A 31 -10.08 -6.81 -10.20
CA LEU A 31 -9.96 -8.27 -10.28
C LEU A 31 -11.19 -8.89 -10.97
N GLU A 32 -12.39 -8.47 -10.58
CA GLU A 32 -13.64 -8.93 -11.19
C GLU A 32 -13.65 -8.67 -12.70
N LYS A 33 -13.27 -7.45 -13.11
CA LYS A 33 -13.23 -7.08 -14.53
C LYS A 33 -12.18 -7.88 -15.31
N VAL A 34 -11.02 -8.14 -14.71
CA VAL A 34 -9.98 -9.00 -15.30
C VAL A 34 -10.50 -10.41 -15.54
N LEU A 35 -11.17 -11.01 -14.55
CA LEU A 35 -11.76 -12.35 -14.69
C LEU A 35 -12.87 -12.39 -15.76
N GLN A 36 -13.73 -11.37 -15.82
CA GLN A 36 -14.83 -11.30 -16.79
C GLN A 36 -14.38 -11.08 -18.23
N THR A 37 -13.23 -10.44 -18.44
CA THR A 37 -12.73 -10.06 -19.77
C THR A 37 -11.55 -10.90 -20.24
N GLU A 38 -11.26 -12.01 -19.54
CA GLU A 38 -10.08 -12.84 -19.81
C GLU A 38 -8.79 -12.01 -19.85
N GLY A 39 -8.68 -11.08 -18.91
CA GLY A 39 -7.54 -10.18 -18.74
C GLY A 39 -7.52 -8.96 -19.63
N GLN A 40 -8.35 -8.88 -20.69
CA GLN A 40 -8.30 -7.78 -21.66
C GLN A 40 -8.51 -6.40 -21.03
N SER A 41 -9.27 -6.32 -19.94
CA SER A 41 -9.49 -5.05 -19.23
C SER A 41 -8.24 -4.39 -18.69
N VAL A 42 -7.13 -5.11 -18.48
CA VAL A 42 -5.87 -4.48 -18.04
C VAL A 42 -5.33 -3.50 -19.09
N LEU A 43 -5.63 -3.76 -20.37
CA LEU A 43 -5.22 -2.93 -21.50
C LEU A 43 -6.06 -1.65 -21.65
N ASP A 44 -7.15 -1.50 -20.88
CA ASP A 44 -7.94 -0.26 -20.80
C ASP A 44 -7.26 0.81 -19.90
N CYS A 45 -6.13 0.48 -19.28
CA CYS A 45 -5.40 1.42 -18.43
C CYS A 45 -5.00 2.68 -19.22
N ALA A 46 -5.44 3.85 -18.75
CA ALA A 46 -5.11 5.12 -19.42
C ALA A 46 -3.60 5.40 -19.47
N ASP A 47 -2.82 4.81 -18.57
CA ASP A 47 -1.36 4.97 -18.51
C ASP A 47 -0.62 3.89 -19.32
N ARG A 48 -1.34 3.05 -20.08
CA ARG A 48 -0.79 1.92 -20.83
C ARG A 48 0.42 2.31 -21.69
N GLU A 49 0.34 3.43 -22.40
CA GLU A 49 1.45 3.90 -23.25
C GLU A 49 2.69 4.25 -22.42
N THR A 50 2.51 4.93 -21.29
CA THR A 50 3.59 5.26 -20.34
C THR A 50 4.17 4.02 -19.65
N ILE A 51 3.36 2.98 -19.44
CA ILE A 51 3.84 1.71 -18.88
C ILE A 51 4.67 0.97 -19.92
N PHE A 52 4.20 0.86 -21.17
CA PHE A 52 4.95 0.15 -22.22
C PHE A 52 6.21 0.89 -22.67
N SER A 53 6.30 2.21 -22.52
CA SER A 53 7.51 2.99 -22.85
C SER A 53 8.70 2.69 -21.93
N ARG A 54 8.50 1.95 -20.83
CA ARG A 54 9.56 1.51 -19.91
C ARG A 54 10.41 0.38 -20.47
N TYR A 55 9.95 -0.26 -21.53
CA TYR A 55 10.59 -1.43 -22.11
C TYR A 55 11.18 -1.11 -23.48
N PRO A 56 12.25 -1.81 -23.90
CA PRO A 56 12.89 -1.60 -25.19
C PRO A 56 12.06 -2.21 -26.33
N LEU A 57 10.93 -1.58 -26.64
CA LEU A 57 9.99 -2.02 -27.68
C LEU A 57 10.23 -1.31 -29.02
N GLU A 58 11.32 -0.54 -29.14
CA GLU A 58 11.64 0.18 -30.37
C GLU A 58 11.78 -0.78 -31.56
N GLY A 59 11.15 -0.44 -32.68
CA GLY A 59 11.20 -1.26 -33.90
C GLY A 59 10.28 -2.48 -33.88
N MET A 60 9.50 -2.69 -32.82
CA MET A 60 8.48 -3.74 -32.79
C MET A 60 7.36 -3.45 -33.80
N SER A 61 7.00 -4.42 -34.64
CA SER A 61 5.87 -4.28 -35.57
C SER A 61 4.54 -4.20 -34.82
N ALA A 62 3.56 -3.47 -35.38
CA ALA A 62 2.22 -3.39 -34.80
C ALA A 62 1.59 -4.77 -34.52
N THR A 63 1.78 -5.73 -35.42
CA THR A 63 1.32 -7.12 -35.24
C THR A 63 1.98 -7.83 -34.07
N THR A 64 3.28 -7.58 -33.84
CA THR A 64 4.00 -8.16 -32.70
C THR A 64 3.58 -7.49 -31.40
N PHE A 65 3.34 -6.18 -31.42
CA PHE A 65 2.85 -5.44 -30.27
C PHE A 65 1.44 -5.87 -29.86
N THR A 66 0.54 -6.11 -30.82
CA THR A 66 -0.78 -6.70 -30.51
C THR A 66 -0.65 -8.07 -29.84
N ALA A 67 0.20 -8.96 -30.39
CA ALA A 67 0.44 -10.26 -29.78
C ALA A 67 1.06 -10.16 -28.37
N LEU A 68 1.87 -9.12 -28.11
CA LEU A 68 2.42 -8.82 -26.79
C LEU A 68 1.33 -8.41 -25.81
N CYS A 69 0.44 -7.49 -26.20
CA CYS A 69 -0.70 -7.07 -25.39
C CYS A 69 -1.60 -8.25 -25.04
N ASP A 70 -1.88 -9.13 -26.00
CA ASP A 70 -2.67 -10.34 -25.78
C ASP A 70 -1.99 -11.27 -24.77
N ALA A 71 -0.66 -11.42 -24.85
CA ALA A 71 0.11 -12.23 -23.90
C ALA A 71 0.13 -11.63 -22.48
N VAL A 72 0.22 -10.30 -22.36
CA VAL A 72 0.16 -9.60 -21.07
C VAL A 72 -1.22 -9.73 -20.43
N ALA A 73 -2.29 -9.59 -21.23
CA ALA A 73 -3.66 -9.79 -20.75
C ALA A 73 -3.88 -11.23 -20.28
N ALA A 74 -3.45 -12.22 -21.07
CA ALA A 74 -3.53 -13.63 -20.70
C ALA A 74 -2.76 -13.93 -19.40
N TYR A 75 -1.55 -13.37 -19.24
CA TYR A 75 -0.78 -13.53 -18.00
C TYR A 75 -1.52 -12.99 -16.78
N ALA A 76 -2.09 -11.78 -16.89
CA ALA A 76 -2.88 -11.20 -15.81
C ALA A 76 -4.10 -12.05 -15.42
N TYR A 77 -4.77 -12.64 -16.43
CA TYR A 77 -5.89 -13.54 -16.22
C TYR A 77 -5.47 -14.85 -15.54
N ASP A 78 -4.39 -15.48 -15.99
CA ASP A 78 -3.89 -16.74 -15.43
C ASP A 78 -3.53 -16.58 -13.94
N CYS A 79 -2.87 -15.46 -13.58
CA CYS A 79 -2.61 -15.13 -12.18
C CYS A 79 -3.91 -14.90 -11.40
N ALA A 80 -4.88 -14.17 -11.95
CA ALA A 80 -6.15 -13.90 -11.28
C ALA A 80 -6.96 -15.17 -11.00
N VAL A 81 -7.02 -16.12 -11.95
CA VAL A 81 -7.69 -17.41 -11.78
C VAL A 81 -6.98 -18.29 -10.75
N SER A 82 -5.66 -18.21 -10.70
CA SER A 82 -4.83 -18.97 -9.76
C SER A 82 -4.74 -18.33 -8.37
N GLU A 83 -5.40 -17.19 -8.17
CA GLU A 83 -5.31 -16.37 -6.94
C GLU A 83 -3.86 -15.97 -6.61
N GLU A 84 -3.01 -15.89 -7.63
CA GLU A 84 -1.62 -15.48 -7.51
C GLU A 84 -1.50 -13.96 -7.58
N ASN A 85 -0.56 -13.41 -6.81
CA ASN A 85 -0.36 -11.97 -6.76
C ASN A 85 0.55 -11.51 -7.90
N LEU A 86 0.15 -10.46 -8.63
CA LEU A 86 0.99 -9.80 -9.64
C LEU A 86 2.00 -8.88 -8.95
N VAL A 87 3.18 -9.37 -8.61
CA VAL A 87 4.16 -8.58 -7.82
C VAL A 87 4.88 -7.52 -8.67
N GLY A 88 5.17 -7.85 -9.93
CA GLY A 88 6.01 -7.05 -10.82
C GLY A 88 7.48 -7.08 -10.38
N MET A 89 8.37 -6.49 -11.17
CA MET A 89 9.81 -6.53 -10.91
C MET A 89 10.18 -5.78 -9.63
N VAL A 90 10.87 -6.47 -8.72
CA VAL A 90 11.43 -5.91 -7.49
C VAL A 90 12.92 -5.70 -7.67
N TYR A 91 13.38 -4.48 -7.47
CA TYR A 91 14.80 -4.13 -7.54
C TYR A 91 15.42 -4.22 -6.15
N SER A 92 16.55 -4.93 -6.04
CA SER A 92 17.21 -5.17 -4.76
C SER A 92 17.65 -3.90 -4.04
N GLU A 93 18.00 -2.87 -4.82
CA GLU A 93 18.43 -1.55 -4.36
C GLU A 93 17.33 -0.75 -3.65
N ASP A 94 16.05 -1.08 -3.88
CA ASP A 94 14.93 -0.44 -3.20
C ASP A 94 15.00 -0.65 -1.67
N ARG A 95 15.72 -1.70 -1.22
CA ARG A 95 15.97 -1.97 0.20
C ARG A 95 16.84 -0.92 0.89
N PHE A 96 17.54 -0.04 0.17
CA PHE A 96 18.38 0.98 0.81
C PHE A 96 17.59 2.22 1.21
N THR A 97 16.44 2.45 0.58
CA THR A 97 15.56 3.59 0.83
C THR A 97 14.23 3.17 1.47
N GLY A 98 13.86 1.89 1.37
CA GLY A 98 12.53 1.39 1.71
C GLY A 98 11.45 1.89 0.73
N ARG A 99 11.84 2.47 -0.41
CA ARG A 99 10.92 3.01 -1.43
C ARG A 99 11.50 2.83 -2.82
N SER A 100 10.73 2.19 -3.69
CA SER A 100 11.04 2.19 -5.12
C SER A 100 10.91 3.60 -5.73
N PRO A 101 11.51 3.86 -6.91
CA PRO A 101 11.41 5.15 -7.58
C PRO A 101 9.97 5.63 -7.83
N SER A 102 9.02 4.73 -8.09
CA SER A 102 7.62 5.12 -8.30
C SER A 102 6.90 5.52 -7.01
N ALA A 103 7.45 5.12 -5.85
CA ALA A 103 6.90 5.42 -4.54
C ALA A 103 7.63 6.55 -3.78
N ALA A 104 8.64 7.18 -4.42
CA ALA A 104 9.48 8.18 -3.79
C ALA A 104 8.69 9.38 -3.25
N ASP A 105 7.73 9.89 -4.03
CA ASP A 105 7.00 11.13 -3.73
C ASP A 105 5.65 10.92 -3.04
N ILE A 106 5.32 9.67 -2.68
CA ILE A 106 4.00 9.36 -2.10
C ILE A 106 3.97 9.82 -0.65
N SER A 107 3.05 10.75 -0.33
CA SER A 107 2.85 11.23 1.03
C SER A 107 2.10 10.20 1.88
N THR A 108 2.69 9.84 3.01
CA THR A 108 2.16 8.87 3.99
C THR A 108 1.74 9.53 5.30
N SER A 109 2.00 10.83 5.50
CA SER A 109 1.82 11.52 6.79
C SER A 109 0.37 11.53 7.30
N HIS A 110 -0.61 11.42 6.40
CA HIS A 110 -2.02 11.35 6.76
C HIS A 110 -2.42 10.02 7.45
N LEU A 111 -1.54 9.03 7.42
CA LEU A 111 -1.70 7.70 8.04
C LEU A 111 -0.96 7.60 9.39
N ASP A 112 -0.22 8.65 9.79
CA ASP A 112 0.45 8.73 11.09
C ASP A 112 -0.58 9.02 12.18
N LEU A 113 -1.17 7.95 12.70
CA LEU A 113 -2.22 7.99 13.70
C LEU A 113 -1.75 7.31 14.99
N PRO A 114 -2.06 7.88 16.16
CA PRO A 114 -1.65 7.29 17.42
C PRO A 114 -2.45 6.02 17.68
N LEU A 115 -1.72 4.92 17.82
CA LEU A 115 -2.27 3.57 17.95
C LEU A 115 -1.51 2.80 19.01
N THR A 116 -2.27 2.18 19.90
CA THR A 116 -1.78 1.11 20.78
C THR A 116 -2.33 -0.23 20.30
N VAL A 117 -1.47 -1.22 20.15
CA VAL A 117 -1.85 -2.60 19.80
C VAL A 117 -1.67 -3.49 21.00
N ILE A 118 -2.72 -4.23 21.37
CA ILE A 118 -2.71 -5.18 22.48
C ILE A 118 -2.74 -6.60 21.91
N GLY A 119 -1.98 -7.52 22.51
CA GLY A 119 -1.99 -8.95 22.15
C GLY A 119 -0.98 -9.34 21.05
N ASP A 120 -0.20 -8.38 20.56
CA ASP A 120 0.84 -8.64 19.58
C ASP A 120 2.00 -9.44 20.22
N THR A 121 2.14 -10.68 19.78
CA THR A 121 3.14 -11.65 20.24
C THR A 121 3.92 -12.25 19.06
N LEU A 122 3.71 -11.70 17.87
CA LEU A 122 4.30 -12.18 16.64
C LEU A 122 5.79 -11.81 16.57
N PRO A 123 6.63 -12.62 15.91
CA PRO A 123 8.02 -12.27 15.69
C PRO A 123 8.11 -11.00 14.85
N GLU A 124 9.12 -10.18 15.12
CA GLU A 124 9.47 -9.01 14.30
C GLU A 124 10.50 -9.41 13.24
N TYR A 125 10.29 -8.99 11.98
CA TYR A 125 11.23 -9.30 10.90
C TYR A 125 11.18 -8.27 9.77
N GLY A 126 12.37 -7.98 9.23
CA GLY A 126 12.54 -7.27 7.97
C GLY A 126 12.09 -5.81 7.98
N MET A 127 12.22 -5.21 6.81
CA MET A 127 11.96 -3.81 6.53
C MET A 127 10.98 -3.68 5.37
N LEU A 128 9.97 -2.83 5.58
CA LEU A 128 8.98 -2.47 4.58
C LEU A 128 9.62 -1.76 3.38
N CYS A 129 9.21 -2.13 2.18
CA CYS A 129 9.51 -1.39 0.97
C CYS A 129 8.22 -1.01 0.22
N LEU A 130 7.99 0.30 0.05
CA LEU A 130 6.85 0.84 -0.68
C LEU A 130 7.12 0.85 -2.19
N ARG A 131 6.13 0.39 -2.97
CA ARG A 131 6.27 0.22 -4.43
C ARG A 131 5.12 0.79 -5.26
N HIS A 132 4.24 1.57 -4.64
CA HIS A 132 3.00 2.01 -5.27
C HIS A 132 3.24 2.63 -6.67
N PRO A 133 2.37 2.31 -7.65
CA PRO A 133 1.14 1.52 -7.53
C PRO A 133 1.37 0.02 -7.34
N LEU A 134 2.57 -0.52 -7.51
CA LEU A 134 2.84 -1.93 -7.27
C LEU A 134 2.73 -2.30 -5.77
N PRO A 135 2.47 -3.58 -5.47
CA PRO A 135 2.36 -4.08 -4.10
C PRO A 135 3.67 -3.90 -3.34
N ALA A 136 3.53 -3.50 -2.07
CA ALA A 136 4.65 -3.40 -1.16
C ALA A 136 5.24 -4.78 -0.87
N VAL A 137 6.49 -4.80 -0.42
CA VAL A 137 7.25 -6.02 -0.11
C VAL A 137 8.04 -5.82 1.17
N VAL A 138 8.60 -6.91 1.71
CA VAL A 138 9.54 -6.86 2.83
C VAL A 138 10.89 -7.39 2.39
N PHE A 139 11.95 -6.66 2.71
CA PHE A 139 13.32 -7.17 2.65
C PHE A 139 13.79 -7.53 4.06
N GLY A 140 14.54 -8.61 4.21
CA GLY A 140 15.11 -8.96 5.51
C GLY A 140 16.44 -9.66 5.41
N GLU A 141 17.21 -9.60 6.49
CA GLU A 141 18.46 -10.33 6.64
C GLU A 141 18.23 -11.58 7.51
N GLY A 142 18.86 -12.69 7.10
CA GLY A 142 18.66 -13.99 7.75
C GLY A 142 17.40 -14.70 7.27
N MET A 143 17.21 -15.95 7.70
CA MET A 143 16.01 -16.72 7.35
C MET A 143 14.77 -16.03 7.94
N PRO A 144 13.70 -15.78 7.15
CA PRO A 144 12.48 -15.23 7.69
C PRO A 144 11.81 -16.17 8.69
N PRO A 145 11.07 -15.64 9.68
CA PRO A 145 10.22 -16.47 10.52
C PRO A 145 9.18 -17.17 9.66
N GLU A 146 8.80 -18.37 10.07
CA GLU A 146 7.74 -19.09 9.38
C GLU A 146 6.37 -18.49 9.74
N GLY A 147 5.49 -18.33 8.75
CA GLY A 147 4.14 -17.80 8.93
C GLY A 147 4.07 -16.27 9.03
N LEU A 148 3.00 -15.77 9.66
CA LEU A 148 2.74 -14.34 9.85
C LEU A 148 3.75 -13.72 10.82
N PHE A 149 4.23 -12.52 10.51
CA PHE A 149 5.14 -11.77 11.37
C PHE A 149 4.85 -10.27 11.34
N ARG A 150 5.30 -9.55 12.35
CA ARG A 150 5.29 -8.08 12.38
C ARG A 150 6.49 -7.54 11.61
N VAL A 151 6.28 -6.54 10.77
CA VAL A 151 7.40 -5.87 10.09
C VAL A 151 8.18 -5.04 11.10
N ALA A 152 9.48 -5.31 11.24
CA ALA A 152 10.31 -4.69 12.28
C ALA A 152 10.61 -3.22 11.97
N ASP A 153 10.93 -2.92 10.71
CA ASP A 153 11.28 -1.57 10.26
C ASP A 153 10.25 -1.03 9.26
N THR A 154 9.55 0.02 9.67
CA THR A 154 8.55 0.73 8.87
C THR A 154 8.98 2.15 8.52
N THR A 155 10.26 2.48 8.61
CA THR A 155 10.82 3.82 8.33
C THR A 155 10.51 4.31 6.93
N ALA A 156 10.24 3.40 5.98
CA ALA A 156 9.69 3.71 4.68
C ALA A 156 8.44 4.62 4.74
N LEU A 157 7.63 4.53 5.81
CA LEU A 157 6.46 5.38 6.03
C LEU A 157 6.81 6.78 6.54
N GLY A 158 8.02 7.00 7.06
CA GLY A 158 8.41 8.23 7.76
C GLY A 158 7.96 8.32 9.23
N PHE A 159 7.27 7.29 9.73
CA PHE A 159 6.82 7.15 11.12
C PHE A 159 6.75 5.67 11.50
N GLY A 160 6.61 5.38 12.80
CA GLY A 160 6.42 4.02 13.29
C GLY A 160 4.96 3.61 13.22
N MET A 161 4.66 2.50 12.54
CA MET A 161 3.31 1.94 12.48
C MET A 161 3.38 0.42 12.55
N PRO A 162 2.70 -0.23 13.52
CA PRO A 162 2.57 -1.67 13.51
C PRO A 162 1.84 -2.16 12.25
N LEU A 163 2.49 -3.04 11.50
CA LEU A 163 1.91 -3.73 10.35
C LEU A 163 2.48 -5.14 10.26
N TRP A 164 1.66 -6.09 9.83
CA TRP A 164 2.03 -7.51 9.76
C TRP A 164 2.00 -8.00 8.33
N LEU A 165 2.94 -8.87 7.96
CA LEU A 165 2.94 -9.52 6.65
C LEU A 165 2.52 -10.98 6.80
N HIS A 166 1.53 -11.39 6.02
CA HIS A 166 1.26 -12.80 5.75
C HIS A 166 2.00 -13.17 4.45
N PRO A 167 3.19 -13.82 4.54
CA PRO A 167 4.00 -14.09 3.36
C PRO A 167 3.36 -15.17 2.48
N HIS A 168 3.29 -14.89 1.19
CA HIS A 168 2.94 -15.87 0.15
C HIS A 168 4.19 -16.48 -0.46
N THR A 169 5.24 -15.67 -0.64
CA THR A 169 6.54 -16.13 -1.15
C THR A 169 7.68 -15.56 -0.31
N ALA A 170 8.74 -16.34 -0.19
CA ALA A 170 10.00 -15.94 0.41
C ALA A 170 11.14 -16.44 -0.49
N SER A 171 11.90 -15.50 -1.05
CA SER A 171 12.95 -15.79 -2.02
C SER A 171 14.26 -15.17 -1.55
N GLN A 172 15.32 -15.97 -1.51
CA GLN A 172 16.66 -15.44 -1.26
C GLN A 172 17.16 -14.75 -2.53
N ILE A 173 17.40 -13.43 -2.45
CA ILE A 173 17.84 -12.61 -3.59
C ILE A 173 19.35 -12.40 -3.62
N GLU A 174 19.99 -12.40 -2.45
CA GLU A 174 21.45 -12.35 -2.28
C GLU A 174 21.82 -13.22 -1.07
N SER A 175 23.11 -13.50 -0.89
CA SER A 175 23.58 -14.25 0.27
C SER A 175 23.13 -13.59 1.57
N GLY A 176 22.23 -14.26 2.31
CA GLY A 176 21.66 -13.77 3.56
C GLY A 176 20.53 -12.74 3.43
N VAL A 177 20.14 -12.31 2.22
CA VAL A 177 19.07 -11.33 1.99
C VAL A 177 17.85 -12.00 1.37
N TRP A 178 16.69 -11.78 1.97
CA TRP A 178 15.42 -12.34 1.56
C TRP A 178 14.43 -11.26 1.13
N LEU A 179 13.71 -11.55 0.06
CA LEU A 179 12.56 -10.80 -0.41
C LEU A 179 11.30 -11.59 -0.07
N LEU A 180 10.35 -10.93 0.58
CA LEU A 180 9.06 -11.50 0.94
C LEU A 180 7.93 -10.70 0.31
N THR A 181 7.01 -11.42 -0.31
CA THR A 181 5.79 -10.86 -0.89
C THR A 181 4.59 -11.51 -0.22
N GLY A 182 3.46 -10.80 -0.15
CA GLY A 182 2.29 -11.28 0.55
C GLY A 182 1.25 -10.20 0.76
N ILE A 183 0.39 -10.41 1.75
CA ILE A 183 -0.66 -9.47 2.14
C ILE A 183 -0.26 -8.78 3.44
N PHE A 184 -0.33 -7.44 3.43
CA PHE A 184 -0.14 -6.65 4.62
C PHE A 184 -1.44 -6.54 5.40
N HIS A 185 -1.37 -6.78 6.69
CA HIS A 185 -2.46 -6.56 7.62
C HIS A 185 -2.16 -5.28 8.39
N ILE A 186 -3.01 -4.27 8.22
CA ILE A 186 -2.74 -2.91 8.71
C ILE A 186 -3.92 -2.39 9.53
N PRO A 187 -3.68 -1.82 10.72
CA PRO A 187 -4.69 -1.08 11.45
C PRO A 187 -5.13 0.14 10.64
N GLU A 188 -6.44 0.36 10.50
CA GLU A 188 -6.97 1.52 9.76
C GLU A 188 -8.14 2.16 10.48
N ASN A 189 -8.08 3.49 10.61
CA ASN A 189 -9.18 4.29 11.09
C ASN A 189 -9.48 5.38 10.06
N LEU A 190 -10.40 5.08 9.14
CA LEU A 190 -10.76 6.00 8.05
C LEU A 190 -11.41 7.29 8.56
N ASP A 191 -12.04 7.27 9.73
CA ASP A 191 -12.59 8.48 10.36
C ASP A 191 -11.47 9.48 10.73
N LEU A 192 -10.27 8.98 11.03
CA LEU A 192 -9.10 9.78 11.36
C LEU A 192 -8.21 10.07 10.13
N ALA A 193 -7.87 9.04 9.35
CA ALA A 193 -6.92 9.13 8.24
C ALA A 193 -7.47 9.87 7.01
N ARG A 194 -8.80 9.90 6.82
CA ARG A 194 -9.53 10.43 5.66
C ARG A 194 -9.24 9.77 4.30
N ARG A 195 -8.10 9.10 4.15
CA ARG A 195 -7.69 8.34 2.95
C ARG A 195 -7.22 6.94 3.38
N PRO A 196 -7.47 5.91 2.55
CA PRO A 196 -7.17 4.53 2.89
C PRO A 196 -5.70 4.15 2.67
N TRP A 197 -5.25 3.12 3.38
CA TRP A 197 -3.92 2.52 3.20
C TRP A 197 -3.68 2.01 1.79
N THR A 198 -4.73 1.61 1.06
CA THR A 198 -4.62 1.07 -0.30
C THR A 198 -4.07 2.07 -1.31
N GLU A 199 -4.08 3.37 -1.00
CA GLU A 199 -3.39 4.41 -1.79
C GLU A 199 -1.87 4.41 -1.61
N VAL A 200 -1.34 3.69 -0.62
CA VAL A 200 0.11 3.59 -0.30
C VAL A 200 0.60 2.15 -0.38
N ILE A 201 -0.14 1.21 0.19
CA ILE A 201 0.12 -0.24 0.20
C ILE A 201 -1.12 -0.93 -0.38
N PRO A 202 -1.13 -1.24 -1.68
CA PRO A 202 -2.35 -1.69 -2.36
C PRO A 202 -2.69 -3.16 -2.05
N ASN A 203 -1.70 -3.95 -1.59
CA ASN A 203 -1.85 -5.31 -1.06
C ASN A 203 -2.12 -5.32 0.45
N ALA A 204 -2.90 -4.36 0.95
CA ALA A 204 -3.29 -4.26 2.35
C ALA A 204 -4.70 -4.79 2.60
N VAL A 205 -4.87 -5.48 3.71
CA VAL A 205 -6.14 -5.79 4.37
C VAL A 205 -6.19 -5.00 5.66
N CYS A 206 -7.22 -4.16 5.78
CA CYS A 206 -7.36 -3.20 6.85
C CYS A 206 -8.45 -3.58 7.84
N ALA A 207 -8.25 -3.28 9.13
CA ALA A 207 -9.29 -3.39 10.15
C ALA A 207 -9.14 -2.30 11.20
N SER A 208 -10.26 -1.86 11.77
CA SER A 208 -10.30 -0.72 12.68
C SER A 208 -10.26 -1.08 14.16
N SER A 209 -10.80 -2.22 14.57
CA SER A 209 -10.89 -2.58 15.99
C SER A 209 -9.93 -3.68 16.43
N GLY A 210 -9.44 -4.48 15.48
CA GLY A 210 -8.58 -5.61 15.77
C GLY A 210 -8.52 -6.60 14.62
N MET A 211 -7.67 -7.61 14.78
CA MET A 211 -7.48 -8.70 13.82
C MET A 211 -7.24 -10.01 14.56
N MET A 212 -7.65 -11.12 13.97
CA MET A 212 -7.41 -12.45 14.50
C MET A 212 -6.64 -13.26 13.46
N PHE A 213 -5.54 -13.88 13.90
CA PHE A 213 -4.67 -14.69 13.06
C PHE A 213 -4.52 -16.09 13.63
N GLU A 214 -4.67 -17.08 12.78
CA GLU A 214 -4.35 -18.47 13.12
C GLU A 214 -2.92 -18.76 12.69
N THR A 215 -2.05 -19.02 13.67
CA THR A 215 -0.65 -19.36 13.45
C THR A 215 -0.34 -20.65 14.20
N TRP A 216 -0.14 -21.75 13.46
CA TRP A 216 0.47 -22.98 14.00
C TRP A 216 -0.28 -23.59 15.19
N GLY A 217 -1.62 -23.53 15.13
CA GLY A 217 -2.49 -24.01 16.21
C GLY A 217 -2.68 -23.01 17.37
N ASN A 218 -2.05 -21.84 17.31
CA ASN A 218 -2.31 -20.72 18.20
C ASN A 218 -3.16 -19.65 17.49
N VAL A 219 -3.99 -18.97 18.28
CA VAL A 219 -4.77 -17.82 17.81
C VAL A 219 -4.14 -16.57 18.41
N VAL A 220 -3.64 -15.68 17.55
CA VAL A 220 -3.19 -14.35 17.94
C VAL A 220 -4.36 -13.39 17.74
N ASN A 221 -4.81 -12.77 18.83
CA ASN A 221 -5.86 -11.75 18.80
C ASN A 221 -5.22 -10.39 19.05
N LEU A 222 -5.33 -9.52 18.06
CA LEU A 222 -4.90 -8.13 18.16
C LEU A 222 -6.09 -7.25 18.43
N GLU A 223 -5.96 -6.36 19.41
CA GLU A 223 -6.91 -5.27 19.67
C GLU A 223 -6.25 -3.93 19.35
N PHE A 224 -6.97 -3.07 18.64
CA PHE A 224 -6.50 -1.76 18.21
C PHE A 224 -7.17 -0.67 19.04
N VAL A 225 -6.36 0.05 19.81
CA VAL A 225 -6.79 1.19 20.62
C VAL A 225 -6.25 2.46 19.98
N TRP A 226 -7.14 3.19 19.32
CA TRP A 226 -6.82 4.49 18.74
C TRP A 226 -6.88 5.54 19.83
N ASP A 227 -5.74 6.16 20.13
CA ASP A 227 -5.74 7.28 21.04
C ASP A 227 -6.43 8.43 20.33
N ARG A 228 -7.55 8.90 20.90
CA ARG A 228 -8.07 10.18 20.44
C ARG A 228 -7.06 11.22 20.88
N THR A 229 -6.25 11.72 19.94
CA THR A 229 -5.56 12.99 20.15
C THR A 229 -6.65 13.95 20.64
N PRO A 230 -6.51 14.58 21.83
CA PRO A 230 -7.47 15.59 22.22
C PRO A 230 -7.51 16.57 21.06
N GLN A 231 -8.67 16.71 20.43
CA GLN A 231 -8.88 17.79 19.47
C GLN A 231 -8.32 19.04 20.15
N GLU A 232 -7.32 19.68 19.54
CA GLU A 232 -7.02 21.07 19.88
C GLU A 232 -8.38 21.75 19.94
N LYS A 233 -8.76 22.20 21.15
CA LYS A 233 -9.97 22.97 21.31
C LYS A 233 -9.89 24.06 20.26
N LEU A 234 -10.75 23.97 19.25
CA LEU A 234 -11.04 25.09 18.36
C LEU A 234 -11.15 26.30 19.28
N PRO A 235 -10.38 27.38 19.04
CA PRO A 235 -10.46 28.54 19.90
C PRO A 235 -11.94 28.93 19.88
N THR A 236 -12.58 28.80 21.05
CA THR A 236 -13.96 29.24 21.25
C THR A 236 -14.04 30.62 20.65
N GLU A 237 -14.89 30.81 19.64
CA GLU A 237 -15.14 32.11 19.05
C GLU A 237 -15.46 33.08 20.19
N GLU A 238 -14.48 33.90 20.56
CA GLU A 238 -14.73 35.04 21.42
C GLU A 238 -15.76 35.88 20.67
N THR A 239 -16.98 35.90 21.20
CA THR A 239 -18.04 36.68 20.60
C THR A 239 -17.61 38.14 20.57
N PHE A 240 -18.09 38.91 19.59
CA PHE A 240 -17.78 40.35 19.47
C PHE A 240 -18.02 41.11 20.80
N THR A 241 -18.97 40.63 21.62
CA THR A 241 -19.25 41.06 22.99
C THR A 241 -18.10 40.87 23.98
N ASP A 242 -17.34 39.78 23.87
CA ASP A 242 -16.21 39.48 24.75
C ASP A 242 -14.99 40.35 24.40
N LYS A 243 -14.77 40.61 23.09
CA LYS A 243 -13.75 41.57 22.62
C LYS A 243 -14.08 43.02 22.98
N LEU A 244 -15.35 43.40 22.97
CA LEU A 244 -15.80 44.73 23.41
C LEU A 244 -15.59 44.97 24.91
N ARG A 245 -15.84 43.94 25.74
CA ARG A 245 -15.57 43.99 27.20
C ARG A 245 -14.08 44.10 27.54
N ALA A 246 -13.21 43.51 26.72
CA ALA A 246 -11.77 43.54 26.92
C ALA A 246 -11.06 44.76 26.28
N SER A 247 -11.73 45.50 25.39
CA SER A 247 -11.16 46.70 24.77
C SER A 247 -11.27 47.95 25.65
N ALA A 248 -10.34 48.90 25.51
CA ALA A 248 -10.35 50.19 26.20
C ALA A 248 -11.63 51.03 25.98
N LEU A 249 -12.46 50.70 24.98
CA LEU A 249 -13.78 51.31 24.78
C LEU A 249 -14.85 50.80 25.75
N GLY A 250 -14.76 49.56 26.24
CA GLY A 250 -15.68 49.02 27.24
C GLY A 250 -15.58 49.71 28.61
N CYS A 251 -14.43 50.31 28.91
CA CYS A 251 -14.21 51.10 30.12
C CYS A 251 -14.87 52.50 30.05
N LEU A 252 -15.13 53.03 28.87
CA LEU A 252 -15.70 54.38 28.70
C LEU A 252 -17.23 54.43 28.94
N PHE A 253 -17.93 53.29 28.90
CA PHE A 253 -19.38 53.22 29.18
C PHE A 253 -19.72 52.93 30.65
N ARG A 254 -18.73 52.87 31.56
CA ARG A 254 -18.97 52.72 33.01
C ARG A 254 -19.11 54.04 33.77
N GLY A 255 -19.16 55.17 33.09
CA GLY A 255 -19.08 56.46 33.75
C GLY A 255 -19.96 57.55 33.17
N GLN A 256 -21.27 57.30 32.96
CA GLN A 256 -22.32 58.33 33.03
C GLN A 256 -23.64 57.68 33.46
N SER A 257 -24.07 58.05 34.68
CA SER A 257 -25.44 58.08 35.25
C SER A 257 -26.39 56.90 35.07
#